data_AF-A0A6M2DZZ9-F1
#
_entry.id   AF-A0A6M2DZZ9-F1
#
_cell.length_a   1.000
_cell.length_b   1.000
_cell.length_c   1.000
_cell.angle_alpha   90.00
_cell.angle_beta   90.00
_cell.angle_gamma   90.00
#
_symmetry.space_group_name_H-M   'P 1'
#
loop_
_entity.id
_entity.type
_entity.pdbx_description
1 polymer ?
#
loop_
_entity_poly.entity_id
_entity_poly.type
_entity_poly.pdbx_seq_one_letter_code
_entity_poly.pdbx_strand_id
1 'polypeptide(L)'
;MMFSDLYYVIWSLIHIVFSLIKKLVFSWEFVKMKCYELTYHEDSIKNEVECISSSVKLFTKIPKHVVLILGTEKPSYDDLSKLLMWCIAAGISFVSFYDHNGTLKKNEIELHKAISKKRKDIEGRIVWGRKIKTDPIYKNGYQNECIDPVTVNLLSLGDGRGKVLCM
;
A
#
# COMPACT_ATOMS: atom_id res chain seq x y z
N MET A 1 -9.89 57.82 4.41
CA MET A 1 -10.96 56.93 3.92
C MET A 1 -10.49 56.10 2.73
N MET A 2 -10.08 56.71 1.60
CA MET A 2 -9.66 55.99 0.37
C MET A 2 -8.55 54.93 0.53
N PHE A 3 -7.58 55.10 1.42
CA PHE A 3 -6.48 54.15 1.60
C PHE A 3 -6.91 52.81 2.21
N SER A 4 -7.93 52.82 3.08
CA SER A 4 -8.46 51.60 3.68
C SER A 4 -9.25 50.79 2.66
N ASP A 5 -10.03 51.48 1.83
CA ASP A 5 -10.83 50.84 0.77
C ASP A 5 -9.92 50.20 -0.29
N LEU A 6 -8.84 50.88 -0.68
CA LEU A 6 -7.84 50.35 -1.61
C LEU A 6 -7.17 49.08 -1.04
N TYR A 7 -6.83 49.06 0.25
CA TYR A 7 -6.26 47.90 0.91
C TYR A 7 -7.20 46.68 0.86
N TYR A 8 -8.49 46.86 1.18
CA TYR A 8 -9.47 45.77 1.12
C TYR A 8 -9.70 45.24 -0.30
N VAL A 9 -9.66 46.11 -1.31
CA VAL A 9 -9.78 45.71 -2.71
C VAL A 9 -8.56 44.88 -3.16
N ILE A 10 -7.34 45.31 -2.82
CA ILE A 10 -6.12 44.56 -3.13
C ILE A 10 -6.12 43.21 -2.42
N TRP A 11 -6.47 43.17 -1.13
CA TRP A 11 -6.56 41.95 -0.34
C TRP A 11 -7.57 40.96 -0.94
N SER A 12 -8.75 41.45 -1.34
CA SER A 12 -9.78 40.64 -1.98
C SER A 12 -9.33 40.11 -3.35
N LEU A 13 -8.64 40.93 -4.15
CA LEU A 13 -8.05 40.50 -5.42
C LEU A 13 -7.04 39.36 -5.23
N ILE A 14 -6.15 39.47 -4.23
CA ILE A 14 -5.17 38.43 -3.91
C ILE A 14 -5.89 37.12 -3.54
N HIS A 15 -6.92 37.18 -2.70
CA HIS A 15 -7.68 35.99 -2.31
C HIS A 15 -8.44 35.35 -3.47
N ILE A 16 -9.00 36.15 -4.39
CA ILE A 16 -9.67 35.66 -5.58
C ILE A 16 -8.68 34.93 -6.49
N VAL A 17 -7.52 35.54 -6.77
CA VAL A 17 -6.47 34.94 -7.60
C VAL A 17 -5.97 33.63 -6.97
N PHE A 18 -5.68 33.63 -5.67
CA PHE A 18 -5.23 32.43 -4.97
C PHE A 18 -6.28 31.32 -4.97
N SER A 19 -7.55 31.66 -4.77
CA SER A 19 -8.66 30.71 -4.82
C SER A 19 -8.85 30.14 -6.24
N LEU A 20 -8.66 30.96 -7.27
CA LEU A 20 -8.71 30.53 -8.66
C LEU A 20 -7.58 29.55 -8.98
N ILE A 21 -6.35 29.86 -8.58
CA ILE A 21 -5.19 28.97 -8.75
C ILE A 21 -5.44 27.63 -8.06
N LYS A 22 -5.91 27.64 -6.80
CA LYS A 22 -6.25 26.41 -6.08
C LYS A 22 -7.30 25.58 -6.78
N LYS A 23 -8.36 26.21 -7.28
CA LYS A 23 -9.43 25.52 -8.03
C LYS A 23 -8.90 24.93 -9.33
N LEU A 24 -8.03 25.65 -10.05
CA LEU A 24 -7.42 25.14 -11.28
C LEU A 24 -6.52 23.93 -11.01
N VAL A 25 -5.64 24.00 -9.99
CA VAL A 25 -4.80 22.86 -9.59
C VAL A 25 -5.66 21.67 -9.16
N PHE A 26 -6.66 21.90 -8.32
CA PHE A 26 -7.56 20.84 -7.88
C PHE A 26 -8.34 20.22 -9.04
N SER A 27 -8.85 21.04 -9.95
CA SER A 27 -9.54 20.58 -11.15
C SER A 27 -8.62 19.78 -12.07
N TRP A 28 -7.35 20.19 -12.21
CA TRP A 28 -6.36 19.48 -12.99
C TRP A 28 -6.06 18.09 -12.42
N GLU A 29 -5.84 18.01 -11.09
CA GLU A 29 -5.66 16.72 -10.42
C GLU A 29 -6.91 15.84 -10.51
N PHE A 30 -8.12 16.42 -10.44
CA PHE A 30 -9.36 15.69 -10.64
C PHE A 30 -9.50 15.12 -12.06
N VAL A 31 -9.21 15.94 -13.09
CA VAL A 31 -9.22 15.48 -14.49
C VAL A 31 -8.18 14.39 -14.70
N LYS A 32 -6.95 14.58 -14.19
CA LYS A 32 -5.92 13.53 -14.22
C LYS A 32 -6.44 12.23 -13.63
N MET A 33 -6.98 12.25 -12.41
CA MET A 33 -7.49 11.03 -11.78
C MET A 33 -8.57 10.36 -12.63
N LYS A 34 -9.51 11.12 -13.19
CA LYS A 34 -10.56 10.57 -14.05
C LYS A 34 -10.03 10.01 -15.38
N CYS A 35 -9.05 10.66 -16.00
CA CYS A 35 -8.37 10.16 -17.18
C CYS A 35 -7.56 8.90 -16.89
N TYR A 36 -6.87 8.85 -15.75
CA TYR A 36 -6.17 7.67 -15.27
C TYR A 36 -7.15 6.50 -15.10
N GLU A 37 -8.29 6.73 -14.44
CA GLU A 37 -9.33 5.73 -14.20
C GLU A 37 -9.89 5.11 -15.50
N LEU A 38 -10.09 5.92 -16.55
CA LEU A 38 -10.61 5.44 -17.84
C LEU A 38 -9.61 4.60 -18.64
N THR A 39 -8.31 4.82 -18.45
CA THR A 39 -7.24 4.07 -19.15
C THR A 39 -6.86 2.79 -18.38
N TYR A 40 -7.36 2.62 -17.15
CA TYR A 40 -6.91 1.65 -16.15
C TYR A 40 -7.55 0.26 -16.21
N HIS A 41 -8.18 -0.11 -17.33
CA HIS A 41 -8.90 -1.37 -17.41
C HIS A 41 -7.95 -2.53 -17.80
N GLU A 42 -7.62 -3.35 -16.81
CA GLU A 42 -7.17 -4.75 -16.89
C GLU A 42 -5.66 -5.07 -17.01
N ASP A 43 -4.82 -4.31 -17.74
CA ASP A 43 -3.35 -4.53 -17.77
C ASP A 43 -2.56 -3.74 -16.70
N SER A 44 -3.27 -3.00 -15.85
CA SER A 44 -2.67 -1.97 -14.99
C SER A 44 -1.65 -2.49 -13.97
N ILE A 45 -1.92 -3.62 -13.29
CA ILE A 45 -1.02 -4.07 -12.21
C ILE A 45 0.35 -4.46 -12.73
N LYS A 46 0.46 -4.99 -13.96
CA LYS A 46 1.77 -5.30 -14.55
C LYS A 46 2.57 -4.01 -14.77
N ASN A 47 1.93 -3.00 -15.37
CA ASN A 47 2.53 -1.70 -15.62
C ASN A 47 2.93 -0.99 -14.31
N GLU A 48 2.08 -1.05 -13.27
CA GLU A 48 2.38 -0.52 -11.94
C GLU A 48 3.59 -1.23 -11.30
N VAL A 49 3.60 -2.57 -11.33
CA VAL A 49 4.70 -3.37 -10.79
C VAL A 49 6.00 -3.06 -11.52
N GLU A 50 5.97 -2.94 -12.85
CA GLU A 50 7.14 -2.56 -13.65
C GLU A 50 7.61 -1.13 -13.36
N CYS A 51 6.69 -0.18 -13.26
CA CYS A 51 6.97 1.20 -12.89
C CYS A 51 7.61 1.30 -11.49
N ILE A 52 7.10 0.56 -10.52
CA ILE A 52 7.67 0.51 -9.17
C ILE A 52 9.06 -0.14 -9.20
N SER A 53 9.21 -1.28 -9.89
CA SER A 53 10.49 -1.99 -9.98
C SER A 53 11.59 -1.14 -10.63
N SER A 54 11.24 -0.27 -11.58
CA SER A 54 12.17 0.65 -12.24
C SER A 54 12.45 1.88 -11.38
N SER A 55 11.42 2.47 -10.77
CA SER A 55 11.55 3.64 -9.88
C SER A 55 12.36 3.34 -8.64
N VAL A 56 12.23 2.13 -8.09
CA VAL A 56 12.91 1.74 -6.86
C VAL A 56 14.43 1.68 -7.02
N LYS A 57 14.93 1.45 -8.24
CA LYS A 57 16.37 1.52 -8.56
C LYS A 57 16.97 2.91 -8.34
N LEU A 58 16.15 3.95 -8.28
CA LEU A 58 16.58 5.32 -8.00
C LEU A 58 16.74 5.60 -6.50
N PHE A 59 16.20 4.74 -5.63
CA PHE A 59 16.33 4.91 -4.18
C PHE A 59 17.63 4.29 -3.67
N THR A 60 18.29 5.00 -2.76
CA THR A 60 19.52 4.53 -2.11
C THR A 60 19.26 3.49 -1.02
N LYS A 61 18.03 3.45 -0.48
CA LYS A 61 17.61 2.54 0.60
C LYS A 61 16.16 2.13 0.41
N ILE A 62 15.88 0.87 0.75
CA ILE A 62 14.54 0.27 0.70
C ILE A 62 14.27 -0.36 2.08
N PRO A 63 13.07 -0.17 2.66
CA PRO A 63 12.73 -0.82 3.92
C PRO A 63 12.67 -2.35 3.75
N LYS A 64 13.27 -3.10 4.67
CA LYS A 64 13.14 -4.57 4.69
C LYS A 64 11.76 -5.02 5.16
N HIS A 65 11.10 -4.22 6.00
CA HIS A 65 9.81 -4.54 6.59
C HIS A 65 8.87 -3.34 6.52
N VAL A 66 7.68 -3.55 5.95
CA VAL A 66 6.59 -2.58 5.91
C VAL A 66 5.40 -3.12 6.69
N VAL A 67 4.81 -2.26 7.52
CA VAL A 67 3.57 -2.55 8.25
C VAL A 67 2.49 -1.59 7.77
N LEU A 68 1.40 -2.16 7.25
CA LEU A 68 0.21 -1.44 6.86
C LEU A 68 -0.82 -1.54 7.97
N ILE A 69 -1.19 -0.39 8.55
CA ILE A 69 -2.16 -0.28 9.64
C ILE A 69 -3.48 0.13 9.01
N LEU A 70 -4.48 -0.75 9.09
CA LEU A 70 -5.83 -0.47 8.65
C LEU A 70 -6.57 0.32 9.73
N GLY A 71 -7.33 1.32 9.32
CA GLY A 71 -8.16 2.11 10.19
C GLY A 71 -9.45 1.38 10.59
N THR A 72 -10.52 2.16 10.79
CA THR A 72 -11.85 1.64 11.16
C THR A 72 -12.66 1.13 9.97
N GLU A 73 -12.19 1.40 8.76
CA GLU A 73 -12.80 0.97 7.51
C GLU A 73 -12.75 -0.55 7.30
N LYS A 74 -13.69 -1.05 6.48
CA LYS A 74 -13.67 -2.46 6.08
C LYS A 74 -12.46 -2.72 5.17
N PRO A 75 -11.69 -3.80 5.40
CA PRO A 75 -10.56 -4.13 4.55
C PRO A 75 -10.99 -4.42 3.12
N SER A 76 -10.43 -3.70 2.16
CA SER A 76 -10.54 -4.01 0.73
C SER A 76 -9.44 -5.00 0.33
N TYR A 77 -9.79 -6.28 0.15
CA TYR A 77 -8.82 -7.32 -0.24
C TYR A 77 -8.20 -7.07 -1.62
N ASP A 78 -8.91 -6.39 -2.52
CA ASP A 78 -8.38 -6.01 -3.84
C ASP A 78 -7.24 -4.98 -3.69
N ASP A 79 -7.41 -4.00 -2.81
CA ASP A 79 -6.40 -2.97 -2.61
C ASP A 79 -5.23 -3.47 -1.75
N LEU A 80 -5.51 -4.30 -0.74
CA LEU A 80 -4.47 -4.97 0.04
C LEU A 80 -3.59 -5.89 -0.82
N SER A 81 -4.21 -6.60 -1.77
CA SER A 81 -3.44 -7.42 -2.71
C SER A 81 -2.62 -6.56 -3.68
N LYS A 82 -3.12 -5.41 -4.17
CA LYS A 82 -2.30 -4.44 -4.93
C LYS A 82 -1.10 -3.93 -4.13
N LEU A 83 -1.35 -3.47 -2.89
CA LEU A 83 -0.30 -2.97 -2.00
C LEU A 83 0.77 -4.04 -1.74
N LEU A 84 0.36 -5.30 -1.56
CA LEU A 84 1.29 -6.41 -1.46
C LEU A 84 2.12 -6.58 -2.74
N MET A 85 1.50 -6.53 -3.92
CA MET A 85 2.22 -6.64 -5.20
C MET A 85 3.23 -5.51 -5.38
N TRP A 86 2.88 -4.28 -4.98
CA TRP A 86 3.79 -3.14 -4.98
C TRP A 86 4.97 -3.34 -4.04
N CYS A 87 4.73 -3.89 -2.84
CA CYS A 87 5.81 -4.20 -1.90
C CYS A 87 6.77 -5.26 -2.46
N ILE A 88 6.23 -6.30 -3.09
CA ILE A 88 7.01 -7.34 -3.76
C ILE A 88 7.82 -6.74 -4.91
N ALA A 89 7.20 -5.88 -5.74
CA ALA A 89 7.87 -5.18 -6.83
C ALA A 89 9.01 -4.27 -6.36
N ALA A 90 8.85 -3.66 -5.17
CA ALA A 90 9.85 -2.84 -4.53
C ALA A 90 10.98 -3.63 -3.85
N GLY A 91 10.91 -4.97 -3.82
CA GLY A 91 11.93 -5.81 -3.17
C GLY A 91 11.82 -5.81 -1.64
N ILE A 92 10.65 -5.55 -1.07
CA ILE A 92 10.40 -5.59 0.37
C ILE A 92 10.19 -7.04 0.81
N SER A 93 11.04 -7.53 1.73
CA SER A 93 11.02 -8.94 2.17
C SER A 93 9.93 -9.26 3.21
N PHE A 94 9.51 -8.29 4.01
CA PHE A 94 8.49 -8.48 5.05
C PHE A 94 7.36 -7.48 4.90
N VAL A 95 6.13 -7.97 4.83
CA VAL A 95 4.91 -7.16 4.78
C VAL A 95 3.98 -7.59 5.89
N SER A 96 3.43 -6.66 6.66
CA SER A 96 2.49 -6.99 7.74
C SER A 96 1.27 -6.12 7.66
N PHE A 97 0.09 -6.73 7.70
CA PHE A 97 -1.18 -6.01 7.72
C PHE A 97 -1.76 -6.09 9.12
N TYR A 98 -1.99 -4.94 9.75
CA TYR A 98 -2.58 -4.83 11.07
C TYR A 98 -4.03 -4.35 10.97
N ASP A 99 -4.95 -5.13 11.53
CA ASP A 99 -6.35 -4.74 11.71
C ASP A 99 -6.75 -4.90 13.18
N HIS A 100 -7.22 -3.80 13.78
CA HIS A 100 -7.68 -3.76 15.17
C HIS A 100 -8.79 -4.78 15.47
N ASN A 101 -9.68 -5.05 14.51
CA ASN A 101 -10.81 -5.98 14.66
C ASN A 101 -10.43 -7.45 14.39
N GLY A 102 -9.24 -7.71 13.83
CA GLY A 102 -8.79 -9.04 13.44
C GLY A 102 -9.61 -9.69 12.32
N THR A 103 -10.37 -8.90 11.57
CA THR A 103 -11.15 -9.29 10.39
C THR A 103 -10.25 -9.92 9.33
N LEU A 104 -9.06 -9.35 9.11
CA LEU A 104 -8.08 -9.89 8.18
C LEU A 104 -7.61 -11.29 8.55
N LYS A 105 -7.34 -11.54 9.83
CA LYS A 105 -6.95 -12.88 10.29
C LYS A 105 -8.05 -13.91 10.12
N LYS A 106 -9.31 -13.51 10.32
CA LYS A 106 -10.49 -14.39 10.20
C LYS A 106 -10.79 -14.73 8.73
N ASN A 107 -10.58 -13.79 7.83
CA ASN A 107 -10.90 -13.90 6.41
C ASN A 107 -9.63 -13.98 5.53
N GLU A 108 -8.60 -14.66 6.02
CA GLU A 108 -7.32 -14.80 5.31
C GLU A 108 -7.52 -15.34 3.88
N ILE A 109 -8.43 -16.30 3.72
CA ILE A 109 -8.77 -16.93 2.43
C ILE A 109 -9.15 -15.88 1.37
N GLU A 110 -9.84 -14.79 1.75
CA GLU A 110 -10.25 -13.75 0.79
C GLU A 110 -9.06 -12.94 0.27
N LEU A 111 -8.05 -12.71 1.12
CA LEU A 111 -6.80 -12.08 0.68
C LEU A 111 -6.03 -13.00 -0.27
N HIS A 112 -5.94 -14.30 0.04
CA HIS A 112 -5.32 -15.28 -0.87
C HIS A 112 -6.04 -15.29 -2.22
N LYS A 113 -7.37 -15.39 -2.24
CA LYS A 113 -8.16 -15.34 -3.48
C LYS A 113 -7.90 -14.06 -4.29
N ALA A 114 -7.83 -12.90 -3.63
CA ALA A 114 -7.55 -11.63 -4.29
C ALA A 114 -6.15 -11.60 -4.94
N ILE A 115 -5.16 -12.18 -4.25
CA ILE A 115 -3.79 -12.35 -4.76
C ILE A 115 -3.78 -13.31 -5.97
N SER A 116 -4.36 -14.50 -5.83
CA SER A 116 -4.42 -15.51 -6.91
C SER A 116 -5.17 -15.00 -8.14
N LYS A 117 -6.21 -14.18 -7.93
CA LYS A 117 -6.96 -13.55 -9.02
C LYS A 117 -6.10 -12.58 -9.83
N LYS A 118 -5.18 -11.86 -9.18
CA LYS A 118 -4.32 -10.86 -9.84
C LYS A 118 -3.06 -11.49 -10.46
N ARG A 119 -2.33 -12.32 -9.70
CA ARG A 119 -1.03 -12.88 -10.09
C ARG A 119 -0.80 -14.26 -9.46
N LYS A 120 -1.21 -15.31 -10.16
CA LYS A 120 -0.98 -16.71 -9.75
C LYS A 120 0.49 -17.08 -9.62
N ASP A 121 1.36 -16.46 -10.42
CA ASP A 121 2.80 -16.68 -10.42
C ASP A 121 3.50 -16.19 -9.14
N ILE A 122 2.89 -15.23 -8.43
CA ILE A 122 3.46 -14.64 -7.21
C ILE A 122 3.01 -15.39 -5.96
N GLU A 123 1.89 -16.11 -6.01
CA GLU A 123 1.35 -16.86 -4.87
C GLU A 123 2.37 -17.85 -4.26
N GLY A 124 3.14 -18.53 -5.12
CA GLY A 124 4.21 -19.44 -4.69
C GLY A 124 5.42 -18.76 -4.01
N ARG A 125 5.52 -17.43 -4.04
CA ARG A 125 6.61 -16.65 -3.41
C ARG A 125 6.23 -16.09 -2.05
N ILE A 126 4.96 -16.18 -1.66
CA ILE A 126 4.44 -15.59 -0.44
C ILE A 126 4.49 -16.62 0.69
N VAL A 127 5.24 -16.32 1.74
CA VAL A 127 5.31 -17.13 2.96
C VAL A 127 4.43 -16.49 4.02
N TRP A 128 3.37 -17.19 4.43
CA TRP A 128 2.45 -16.70 5.44
C TRP A 128 3.01 -16.95 6.84
N GLY A 129 3.18 -15.91 7.64
CA GLY A 129 3.90 -15.99 8.92
C GLY A 129 3.32 -16.96 9.95
N ARG A 130 2.05 -17.35 9.82
CA ARG A 130 1.44 -18.39 10.67
C ARG A 130 2.01 -19.79 10.40
N LYS A 131 2.46 -20.06 9.16
CA LYS A 131 3.03 -21.35 8.72
C LYS A 131 4.53 -21.53 9.04
N ILE A 132 5.27 -20.43 9.26
CA ILE A 132 6.70 -20.46 9.60
C ILE A 132 6.95 -21.17 10.94
N LYS A 133 5.99 -21.14 11.88
CA LYS A 133 6.14 -21.82 13.17
C LYS A 133 6.06 -23.35 13.08
N THR A 134 5.44 -23.88 12.03
CA THR A 134 5.14 -25.31 11.88
C THR A 134 6.03 -26.01 10.86
N ASP A 135 6.59 -25.31 9.87
CA ASP A 135 7.42 -25.94 8.83
C ASP A 135 8.93 -25.89 9.16
N PRO A 136 9.60 -27.04 9.37
CA PRO A 136 11.04 -27.10 9.63
C PRO A 136 11.89 -26.68 8.42
N ILE A 137 11.31 -26.63 7.22
CA ILE A 137 11.98 -26.28 5.96
C ILE A 137 12.47 -24.82 5.96
N TYR A 138 11.79 -23.91 6.66
CA TYR A 138 12.14 -22.48 6.67
C TYR A 138 13.07 -22.06 7.81
N LYS A 139 13.47 -22.99 8.70
CA LYS A 139 14.43 -22.70 9.77
C LYS A 139 15.88 -22.65 9.26
N ASN A 140 16.16 -23.26 8.12
CA ASN A 140 17.50 -23.35 7.55
C ASN A 140 17.53 -22.74 6.14
N GLY A 141 17.69 -21.41 6.08
CA GLY A 141 18.26 -20.67 4.94
C GLY A 141 18.11 -21.25 3.55
N TYR A 142 16.89 -21.60 3.12
CA TYR A 142 16.65 -22.09 1.77
C TYR A 142 16.67 -20.91 0.79
N GLN A 143 17.89 -20.53 0.40
CA GLN A 143 18.17 -19.67 -0.76
C GLN A 143 17.97 -20.52 -2.02
N ASN A 144 16.74 -20.58 -2.51
CA ASN A 144 16.56 -20.92 -3.93
C ASN A 144 17.04 -19.73 -4.75
N GLU A 145 18.00 -19.99 -5.63
CA GLU A 145 18.94 -19.06 -6.27
C GLU A 145 18.38 -18.01 -7.23
N CYS A 146 17.14 -17.50 -7.08
CA CYS A 146 16.69 -16.44 -7.99
C CYS A 146 15.87 -15.31 -7.36
N ILE A 147 15.01 -15.53 -6.37
CA ILE A 147 14.13 -14.46 -5.83
C ILE A 147 13.77 -14.78 -4.37
N ASP A 148 14.12 -13.89 -3.44
CA ASP A 148 13.83 -14.05 -2.01
C ASP A 148 12.30 -14.10 -1.76
N PRO A 149 11.80 -15.06 -0.95
CA PRO A 149 10.39 -15.14 -0.61
C PRO A 149 9.94 -13.95 0.24
N VAL A 150 8.72 -13.47 0.00
CA VAL A 150 8.14 -12.36 0.79
C VAL A 150 7.28 -12.92 1.91
N THR A 151 7.62 -12.54 3.15
CA THR A 151 6.89 -12.96 4.33
C THR A 151 5.73 -12.02 4.62
N VAL A 152 4.50 -12.56 4.66
CA VAL A 152 3.28 -11.80 4.93
C VAL A 152 2.71 -12.18 6.30
N ASN A 153 2.54 -11.20 7.17
CA ASN A 153 1.91 -11.37 8.49
C ASN A 153 0.55 -10.67 8.55
N LEU A 154 -0.46 -11.37 9.04
CA LEU A 154 -1.75 -10.77 9.40
C LEU A 154 -1.77 -10.58 10.90
N LEU A 155 -1.79 -9.33 11.34
CA LEU A 155 -1.70 -8.90 12.72
C LEU A 155 -3.05 -8.34 13.22
N SER A 156 -3.29 -8.49 14.51
CA SER A 156 -4.44 -7.92 15.21
C SER A 156 -4.04 -7.41 16.59
N LEU A 157 -4.97 -6.79 17.30
CA LEU A 157 -4.74 -6.20 18.63
C LEU A 157 -4.03 -7.16 19.61
N GLY A 158 -4.32 -8.47 19.51
CA GLY A 158 -3.73 -9.50 20.37
C GLY A 158 -2.24 -9.77 20.14
N ASP A 159 -1.66 -9.39 19.00
CA ASP A 159 -0.23 -9.67 18.72
C ASP A 159 0.73 -8.65 19.35
N GLY A 160 0.20 -7.55 19.89
CA GLY A 160 0.96 -6.54 20.61
C GLY A 160 1.18 -6.92 22.07
N ARG A 161 0.65 -6.12 23.01
CA ARG A 161 0.79 -6.36 24.46
C ARG A 161 0.29 -7.73 24.91
N GLY A 162 -0.78 -8.23 24.30
CA GLY A 162 -1.33 -9.55 24.61
C GLY A 162 -0.34 -10.71 24.40
N LYS A 163 0.61 -10.55 23.47
CA LYS A 163 1.65 -11.55 23.21
C LYS A 163 2.86 -11.41 24.15
N VAL A 164 3.13 -10.20 24.65
CA VAL A 164 4.21 -9.92 25.61
C VAL A 164 3.86 -10.43 27.01
N LEU A 165 2.58 -10.43 27.37
CA LEU A 165 2.10 -10.88 28.69
C LEU A 165 1.89 -12.39 28.81
N CYS A 166 1.84 -13.12 27.69
CA CYS A 166 1.66 -14.57 27.65
C CYS A 166 2.97 -15.34 27.41
N MET A 167 4.13 -14.70 27.64
CA MET A 167 5.45 -15.33 27.57
C MET A 167 5.97 -15.66 28.98
#